data_AF-A0A9P6HTK8-F1
#
_entry.id   AF-A0A9P6HTK8-F1
#
_cell.length_a   1.000
_cell.length_b   1.000
_cell.length_c   1.000
_cell.angle_alpha   90.00
_cell.angle_beta   90.00
_cell.angle_gamma   90.00
#
_symmetry.space_group_name_H-M   'P 1'
#
loop_
_entity.id
_entity.type
_entity.pdbx_description
1 polymer ?
#
loop_
_entity_poly.entity_id
_entity_poly.type
_entity_poly.pdbx_seq_one_letter_code
_entity_poly.pdbx_strand_id
1 'polypeptide(L)'
;MSTTIPKPYKTLFTLLDPLIALWGASLFLLSPQTVTSSYLPPTYTPPVDPSLAHPAAALSSALATSFAEYSVPLHAQIAGHLLSNALLSAVLLRATEEVKVWRVYQLSLLVVDLFLLYGTFASYAMQGRLNPLATWRIEDWGAVSITMLAGLARLCFLMGVGFGQERRSKRA
;
A
#
# COMPACT_ATOMS: atom_id res chain seq x y z
N MET A 1 27.37 4.82 13.01
CA MET A 1 26.43 4.91 11.86
C MET A 1 25.92 6.34 11.87
N SER A 2 26.02 7.09 10.76
CA SER A 2 25.53 8.49 10.72
C SER A 2 24.12 8.59 11.31
N THR A 3 23.97 9.46 12.30
CA THR A 3 22.70 9.75 12.99
C THR A 3 21.85 10.76 12.23
N THR A 4 22.38 11.36 11.17
CA THR A 4 21.65 12.32 10.33
C THR A 4 21.00 11.60 9.16
N ILE A 5 19.70 11.84 8.98
CA ILE A 5 18.90 11.30 7.88
C ILE A 5 19.30 11.98 6.57
N PRO A 6 19.62 11.23 5.50
CA PRO A 6 19.93 11.84 4.21
C PRO A 6 18.74 12.64 3.65
N LYS A 7 19.04 13.83 3.12
CA LYS A 7 18.05 14.73 2.51
C LYS A 7 17.08 14.07 1.52
N PRO A 8 17.49 13.18 0.57
CA PRO A 8 16.55 12.59 -0.36
C PRO A 8 15.47 11.76 0.34
N TYR A 9 15.82 10.95 1.35
CA TYR A 9 14.84 10.21 2.14
C TYR A 9 13.94 11.12 2.96
N LYS A 10 14.50 12.22 3.51
CA LYS A 10 13.70 13.19 4.24
C LYS A 10 12.61 13.79 3.34
N THR A 11 12.96 14.22 2.13
CA THR A 11 12.00 14.74 1.16
C THR A 11 11.00 13.67 0.73
N LEU A 12 11.47 12.47 0.39
CA LEU A 12 10.59 11.39 -0.07
C LEU A 12 9.57 11.00 1.01
N PHE A 13 10.03 10.66 2.21
CA PHE A 13 9.15 10.13 3.26
C PHE A 13 8.26 11.19 3.93
N THR A 14 8.62 12.47 3.89
CA THR A 14 7.80 13.53 4.53
C THR A 14 6.92 14.30 3.55
N LEU A 15 7.21 14.25 2.25
CA LEU A 15 6.47 14.98 1.21
C LEU A 15 5.80 14.05 0.21
N LEU A 16 6.57 13.17 -0.44
CA LEU A 16 6.02 12.31 -1.49
C LEU A 16 5.15 11.19 -0.91
N ASP A 17 5.63 10.49 0.12
CA ASP A 17 4.89 9.42 0.80
C ASP A 17 3.47 9.83 1.24
N PRO A 18 3.27 10.94 1.98
CA PRO A 18 1.93 11.33 2.39
C PRO A 18 1.04 11.73 1.21
N LEU A 19 1.60 12.30 0.13
CA LEU A 19 0.82 12.60 -1.08
C LEU A 19 0.40 11.32 -1.81
N ILE A 20 1.30 10.34 -1.93
CA ILE A 20 1.01 9.04 -2.51
C ILE A 20 -0.07 8.32 -1.70
N ALA A 21 0.05 8.32 -0.38
CA ALA A 21 -0.91 7.69 0.52
C ALA A 21 -2.29 8.39 0.48
N LEU A 22 -2.33 9.73 0.43
CA LEU A 22 -3.57 10.49 0.24
C LEU A 22 -4.21 10.21 -1.12
N TRP A 23 -3.42 10.16 -2.19
CA TRP A 23 -3.92 9.80 -3.51
C TRP A 23 -4.51 8.39 -3.51
N GLY A 24 -3.81 7.41 -2.93
CA GLY A 24 -4.31 6.04 -2.77
C GLY A 24 -5.63 6.01 -2.01
N ALA A 25 -5.69 6.65 -0.84
CA ALA A 25 -6.92 6.76 -0.05
C ALA A 25 -8.08 7.38 -0.84
N SER A 26 -7.79 8.42 -1.64
CA SER A 26 -8.79 9.05 -2.50
C SER A 26 -9.35 8.11 -3.56
N LEU A 27 -8.53 7.23 -4.15
CA LEU A 27 -9.01 6.23 -5.10
C LEU A 27 -9.95 5.22 -4.43
N PHE A 28 -9.60 4.72 -3.25
CA PHE A 28 -10.45 3.78 -2.50
C PHE A 28 -11.79 4.41 -2.09
N LEU A 29 -11.83 5.71 -1.78
CA LEU A 29 -13.05 6.38 -1.32
C LEU A 29 -13.90 6.97 -2.46
N LEU A 30 -13.26 7.58 -3.46
CA LEU A 30 -13.93 8.36 -4.51
C LEU A 30 -14.01 7.63 -5.84
N SER A 31 -13.18 6.60 -6.05
CA SER A 31 -13.16 5.80 -7.28
C SER A 31 -13.05 4.29 -7.00
N PRO A 32 -13.91 3.73 -6.11
CA PRO A 32 -13.82 2.33 -5.67
C PRO A 32 -13.96 1.33 -6.82
N GLN A 33 -14.69 1.68 -7.89
CA GLN A 33 -14.87 0.82 -9.06
C GLN A 33 -13.55 0.57 -9.80
N THR A 34 -12.68 1.58 -9.89
CA THR A 34 -11.36 1.46 -10.53
C THR A 34 -10.51 0.45 -9.80
N VAL A 35 -10.47 0.57 -8.47
CA VAL A 35 -9.76 -0.34 -7.57
C VAL A 35 -10.35 -1.74 -7.66
N THR A 36 -11.67 -1.88 -7.48
CA THR A 36 -12.36 -3.17 -7.51
C THR A 36 -12.11 -3.93 -8.81
N SER A 37 -12.22 -3.26 -9.96
CA SER A 37 -12.02 -3.91 -11.26
C SER A 37 -10.57 -4.38 -11.49
N SER A 38 -9.62 -3.89 -10.69
CA SER A 38 -8.23 -4.32 -10.73
C SER A 38 -8.01 -5.57 -9.87
N TYR A 39 -8.72 -5.68 -8.74
CA TYR A 39 -8.50 -6.73 -7.74
C TYR A 39 -9.54 -7.86 -7.71
N LEU A 40 -10.73 -7.65 -8.27
CA LEU A 40 -11.82 -8.61 -8.26
C LEU A 40 -12.24 -8.99 -9.69
N PRO A 41 -12.51 -10.28 -9.97
CA PRO A 41 -13.00 -10.69 -11.26
C PRO A 41 -14.44 -10.15 -11.51
N PRO A 42 -14.82 -9.88 -12.77
CA PRO A 42 -16.16 -9.37 -13.10
C PRO A 42 -17.30 -10.33 -12.76
N THR A 43 -17.01 -11.62 -12.65
CA THR A 43 -17.99 -12.66 -12.37
C THR A 43 -17.34 -13.73 -11.52
N TYR A 44 -18.02 -14.13 -10.45
CA TYR A 44 -17.62 -15.26 -9.61
C TYR A 44 -18.87 -16.05 -9.26
N THR A 45 -18.82 -17.36 -9.51
CA THR A 45 -19.86 -18.31 -9.11
C THR A 45 -19.39 -19.00 -7.82
N PRO A 46 -19.92 -18.65 -6.63
CA PRO A 46 -19.53 -19.31 -5.39
C PRO A 46 -19.89 -20.79 -5.43
N PRO A 47 -18.96 -21.71 -5.09
CA PRO A 47 -19.28 -23.14 -5.03
C PRO A 47 -20.30 -23.46 -3.93
N VAL A 48 -20.23 -22.75 -2.80
CA VAL A 48 -21.22 -22.62 -1.71
C VAL A 48 -20.76 -21.40 -0.92
N ASP A 49 -21.63 -20.41 -0.69
CA ASP A 49 -21.29 -19.26 0.15
C ASP A 49 -21.52 -19.61 1.63
N PRO A 50 -20.48 -19.64 2.49
CA PRO A 50 -20.62 -19.92 3.92
C PRO A 50 -21.53 -18.93 4.65
N SER A 51 -21.70 -17.73 4.10
CA SER A 51 -22.62 -16.73 4.64
C SER A 51 -24.07 -17.23 4.58
N LEU A 52 -24.43 -18.01 3.55
CA LEU A 52 -25.76 -18.63 3.37
C LEU A 52 -26.06 -19.74 4.39
N ALA A 53 -25.06 -20.23 5.12
CA ALA A 53 -25.30 -21.13 6.25
C ALA A 53 -25.94 -20.42 7.44
N HIS A 54 -25.86 -19.08 7.51
CA HIS A 54 -26.47 -18.28 8.56
C HIS A 54 -27.85 -17.76 8.14
N PRO A 55 -28.92 -17.90 8.95
CA PRO A 55 -30.28 -17.51 8.58
C PRO A 55 -30.45 -16.02 8.22
N ALA A 56 -29.57 -15.13 8.71
CA ALA A 56 -29.55 -13.71 8.33
C ALA A 56 -29.14 -13.45 6.86
N ALA A 57 -28.43 -14.38 6.22
CA ALA A 57 -28.02 -14.24 4.83
C ALA A 57 -29.15 -14.55 3.83
N ALA A 58 -30.18 -15.30 4.25
CA ALA A 58 -31.37 -15.55 3.44
C ALA A 58 -32.10 -14.25 3.04
N LEU A 59 -32.02 -13.20 3.86
CA LEU A 59 -32.57 -11.87 3.57
C LEU A 59 -31.66 -10.99 2.68
N SER A 60 -30.35 -11.26 2.64
CA SER A 60 -29.36 -10.44 1.90
C SER A 60 -29.01 -11.01 0.52
N SER A 61 -29.18 -12.33 0.34
CA SER A 61 -28.85 -13.07 -0.89
C SER A 61 -29.69 -12.69 -2.12
N ALA A 62 -30.80 -11.98 -1.92
CA ALA A 62 -31.66 -11.50 -3.01
C ALA A 62 -31.17 -10.22 -3.70
N LEU A 63 -30.15 -9.53 -3.14
CA LEU A 63 -29.68 -8.23 -3.64
C LEU A 63 -28.25 -8.23 -4.18
N ALA A 64 -27.35 -9.10 -3.69
CA ALA A 64 -25.95 -9.04 -4.08
C ALA A 64 -25.60 -10.03 -5.20
N THR A 65 -25.57 -9.52 -6.43
CA THR A 65 -25.25 -10.33 -7.63
C THR A 65 -23.75 -10.35 -7.97
N SER A 66 -22.91 -9.58 -7.26
CA SER A 66 -21.46 -9.52 -7.52
C SER A 66 -20.60 -9.23 -6.28
N PHE A 67 -19.35 -9.69 -6.29
CA PHE A 67 -18.35 -9.39 -5.25
C PHE A 67 -18.02 -7.89 -5.15
N ALA A 68 -18.26 -7.14 -6.23
CA ALA A 68 -18.07 -5.70 -6.27
C ALA A 68 -18.97 -4.97 -5.25
N GLU A 69 -20.14 -5.52 -4.92
CA GLU A 69 -21.08 -4.90 -3.98
C GLU A 69 -20.62 -5.01 -2.52
N TYR A 70 -19.85 -6.04 -2.17
CA TYR A 70 -19.29 -6.23 -0.82
C TYR A 70 -17.94 -5.54 -0.60
N SER A 71 -17.41 -4.86 -1.60
CA SER A 71 -16.07 -4.25 -1.55
C SER A 71 -16.00 -2.95 -0.73
N VAL A 72 -17.15 -2.28 -0.52
CA VAL A 72 -17.19 -0.94 0.12
C VAL A 72 -16.54 -0.91 1.51
N PRO A 73 -16.87 -1.82 2.46
CA PRO A 73 -16.21 -1.82 3.76
C PRO A 73 -14.72 -2.12 3.70
N LEU A 74 -14.27 -2.93 2.73
CA LEU A 74 -12.85 -3.23 2.52
C LEU A 74 -12.10 -2.01 1.99
N HIS A 75 -12.69 -1.26 1.05
CA HIS A 75 -12.11 -0.02 0.58
C HIS A 75 -11.96 1.01 1.69
N ALA A 76 -12.97 1.16 2.55
CA ALA A 76 -12.92 2.08 3.68
C ALA A 76 -11.79 1.72 4.67
N GLN A 77 -11.58 0.43 4.94
CA GLN A 77 -10.48 -0.04 5.79
C GLN A 77 -9.11 0.30 5.19
N ILE A 78 -8.90 0.02 3.90
CA ILE A 78 -7.63 0.32 3.23
C ILE A 78 -7.42 1.84 3.13
N ALA A 79 -8.45 2.61 2.80
CA ALA A 79 -8.38 4.06 2.77
C ALA A 79 -8.03 4.65 4.13
N GLY A 80 -8.66 4.16 5.21
CA GLY A 80 -8.36 4.58 6.58
C GLY A 80 -6.91 4.28 6.97
N HIS A 81 -6.39 3.11 6.59
CA HIS A 81 -4.99 2.77 6.79
C HIS A 81 -4.05 3.70 6.02
N LEU A 82 -4.31 3.96 4.74
CA LEU A 82 -3.52 4.88 3.93
C LEU A 82 -3.56 6.32 4.45
N LEU A 83 -4.72 6.80 4.90
CA LEU A 83 -4.87 8.12 5.50
C LEU A 83 -4.08 8.24 6.82
N SER A 84 -4.11 7.19 7.64
CA SER A 84 -3.30 7.09 8.85
C SER A 84 -1.81 7.17 8.52
N ASN A 85 -1.35 6.43 7.50
CA ASN A 85 0.03 6.49 7.04
C ASN A 85 0.41 7.87 6.49
N ALA A 86 -0.48 8.54 5.76
CA ALA A 86 -0.25 9.89 5.29
C ALA A 86 -0.06 10.87 6.46
N LEU A 87 -0.92 10.79 7.48
CA LEU A 87 -0.83 11.66 8.65
C LEU A 87 0.46 11.39 9.44
N LEU A 88 0.81 10.13 9.68
CA LEU A 88 2.03 9.76 10.39
C LEU A 88 3.28 10.19 9.60
N SER A 89 3.33 9.92 8.29
CA SER A 89 4.44 10.38 7.43
C SER A 89 4.57 11.89 7.42
N ALA A 90 3.44 12.62 7.43
CA ALA A 90 3.43 14.07 7.43
C ALA A 90 3.82 14.66 8.80
N VAL A 91 3.32 14.11 9.89
CA VAL A 91 3.43 14.72 11.23
C VAL A 91 4.54 14.07 12.05
N LEU A 92 4.53 12.74 12.20
CA LEU A 92 5.49 12.01 13.06
C LEU A 92 6.92 12.25 12.61
N LEU A 93 7.18 12.12 11.30
CA LEU A 93 8.53 12.28 10.76
C LEU A 93 9.02 13.75 10.78
N ARG A 94 8.11 14.73 10.92
CA ARG A 94 8.48 16.13 11.18
C ARG A 94 8.68 16.43 12.67
N ALA A 95 8.10 15.62 13.54
CA ALA A 95 8.18 15.79 14.98
C ALA A 95 9.48 15.21 15.59
N THR A 96 10.20 14.33 14.88
CA THR A 96 11.45 13.73 15.37
C THR A 96 12.49 13.56 14.26
N GLU A 97 13.75 13.78 14.61
CA GLU A 97 14.92 13.49 13.76
C GLU A 97 15.60 12.17 14.17
N GLU A 98 15.02 11.42 15.11
CA GLU A 98 15.63 10.18 15.60
C GLU A 98 15.51 9.06 14.54
N VAL A 99 16.67 8.63 14.00
CA VAL A 99 16.76 7.61 12.95
C VAL A 99 16.10 6.29 13.36
N LYS A 100 16.11 5.93 14.65
CA LYS A 100 15.45 4.71 15.13
C LYS A 100 13.94 4.77 14.90
N VAL A 101 13.30 5.90 15.21
CA VAL A 101 11.86 6.09 14.96
C VAL A 101 11.56 6.01 13.48
N TRP A 102 12.39 6.64 12.65
CA TRP A 102 12.26 6.57 11.19
C TRP A 102 12.40 5.14 10.68
N ARG A 103 13.37 4.36 11.15
CA ARG A 103 13.54 2.95 10.75
C ARG A 103 12.37 2.08 11.16
N VAL A 104 11.86 2.23 12.39
CA VAL A 104 10.68 1.48 12.85
C VAL A 104 9.46 1.81 11.98
N TYR A 105 9.25 3.10 11.70
CA TYR A 105 8.14 3.53 10.86
C TYR A 105 8.26 3.03 9.41
N GLN A 106 9.45 3.18 8.78
CA GLN A 106 9.68 2.70 7.42
C GLN A 106 9.64 1.17 7.31
N LEU A 107 10.02 0.44 8.36
CA LEU A 107 9.85 -1.02 8.42
C LEU A 107 8.36 -1.39 8.43
N SER A 108 7.55 -0.69 9.24
CA SER A 108 6.10 -0.89 9.27
C SER A 108 5.48 -0.67 7.88
N LEU A 109 5.84 0.42 7.19
CA LEU A 109 5.36 0.69 5.84
C LEU A 109 5.88 -0.32 4.81
N LEU A 110 7.13 -0.80 4.93
CA LEU A 110 7.65 -1.83 4.05
C LEU A 110 6.83 -3.12 4.13
N VAL A 111 6.38 -3.51 5.34
CA VAL A 111 5.48 -4.66 5.50
C VAL A 111 4.18 -4.41 4.73
N VAL A 112 3.59 -3.22 4.83
CA VAL A 112 2.38 -2.85 4.08
C VAL A 112 2.62 -2.96 2.57
N ASP A 113 3.73 -2.42 2.05
CA ASP A 113 4.05 -2.49 0.63
C ASP A 113 4.13 -3.93 0.13
N LEU A 114 4.78 -4.82 0.90
CA LEU A 114 4.90 -6.24 0.55
C LEU A 114 3.53 -6.93 0.47
N PHE A 115 2.63 -6.65 1.41
CA PHE A 115 1.28 -7.22 1.39
C PHE A 115 0.42 -6.64 0.26
N LEU A 116 0.56 -5.35 -0.06
CA LEU A 116 -0.12 -4.75 -1.21
C LEU A 116 0.36 -5.37 -2.53
N LEU A 117 1.67 -5.53 -2.71
CA LEU A 117 2.24 -6.17 -3.90
C LEU A 117 1.85 -7.64 -4.00
N TYR A 118 1.88 -8.38 -2.88
CA TYR A 118 1.43 -9.77 -2.85
C TYR A 118 -0.06 -9.91 -3.21
N GLY A 119 -0.93 -9.09 -2.60
CA GLY A 119 -2.37 -9.11 -2.89
C GLY A 119 -2.64 -8.78 -4.36
N THR A 120 -1.91 -7.83 -4.93
CA THR A 120 -1.99 -7.48 -6.35
C THR A 120 -1.57 -8.65 -7.24
N PHE A 121 -0.42 -9.27 -6.93
CA PHE A 121 0.08 -10.43 -7.65
C PHE A 121 -0.90 -11.61 -7.60
N ALA A 122 -1.43 -11.94 -6.43
CA ALA A 122 -2.39 -13.02 -6.25
C ALA A 122 -3.67 -12.76 -7.06
N SER A 123 -4.17 -11.52 -7.04
CA SER A 123 -5.34 -11.14 -7.83
C SER A 123 -5.08 -11.25 -9.34
N TYR A 124 -3.94 -10.76 -9.83
CA TYR A 124 -3.59 -10.88 -11.24
C TYR A 124 -3.37 -12.33 -11.67
N ALA A 125 -2.82 -13.18 -10.80
CA ALA A 125 -2.70 -14.61 -11.05
C ALA A 125 -4.08 -15.27 -11.25
N MET A 126 -5.05 -14.95 -10.38
CA MET A 126 -6.42 -15.46 -10.49
C MET A 126 -7.14 -14.98 -11.75
N GLN A 127 -6.82 -13.76 -12.22
CA GLN A 127 -7.40 -13.18 -13.42
C GLN A 127 -6.65 -13.55 -14.71
N GLY A 128 -5.53 -14.28 -14.64
CA GLY A 128 -4.67 -14.54 -15.81
C GLY A 128 -3.93 -13.31 -16.35
N ARG A 129 -3.75 -12.26 -15.52
CA ARG A 129 -3.18 -10.95 -15.87
C ARG A 129 -1.72 -10.77 -15.41
N LEU A 130 -0.97 -11.87 -15.33
CA LEU A 130 0.43 -11.82 -14.89
C LEU A 130 1.38 -11.22 -15.93
N ASN A 131 0.98 -11.08 -17.19
CA ASN A 131 1.79 -10.44 -18.23
C ASN A 131 1.56 -8.91 -18.26
N PRO A 132 2.50 -8.09 -17.74
CA PRO A 132 2.28 -6.66 -17.59
C PRO A 132 2.17 -5.90 -18.90
N LEU A 133 2.84 -6.38 -19.95
CA LEU A 133 2.88 -5.71 -21.25
C LEU A 133 1.61 -5.94 -22.08
N ALA A 134 0.88 -7.02 -21.79
CA ALA A 134 -0.30 -7.41 -22.55
C ALA A 134 -1.62 -7.13 -21.82
N THR A 135 -1.62 -7.13 -20.48
CA THR A 135 -2.86 -7.21 -19.69
C THR A 135 -3.06 -6.11 -18.66
N TRP A 136 -2.02 -5.32 -18.35
CA TRP A 136 -2.13 -4.25 -17.36
C TRP A 136 -2.65 -2.99 -18.01
N ARG A 137 -3.60 -2.36 -17.34
CA ARG A 137 -4.10 -1.04 -17.68
C ARG A 137 -3.14 0.00 -17.12
N ILE A 138 -3.34 1.26 -17.49
CA ILE A 138 -2.46 2.34 -17.04
C ILE A 138 -2.54 2.54 -15.51
N GLU A 139 -3.71 2.26 -14.93
CA GLU A 139 -3.96 2.32 -13.50
C GLU A 139 -3.20 1.21 -12.75
N ASP A 140 -3.14 0.01 -13.32
CA ASP A 140 -2.38 -1.12 -12.76
C ASP A 140 -0.89 -0.80 -12.72
N TRP A 141 -0.36 -0.28 -13.83
CA TRP A 141 1.02 0.20 -13.91
C TRP A 141 1.31 1.28 -12.88
N GLY A 142 0.42 2.26 -12.75
CA GLY A 142 0.55 3.34 -11.78
C GLY A 142 0.62 2.80 -10.34
N ALA A 143 -0.36 1.99 -9.94
CA ALA A 143 -0.42 1.44 -8.59
C ALA A 143 0.81 0.57 -8.26
N VAL A 144 1.12 -0.42 -9.10
CA VAL A 144 2.22 -1.36 -8.83
C VAL A 144 3.58 -0.65 -8.83
N SER A 145 3.83 0.23 -9.80
CA SER A 145 5.13 0.91 -9.92
C SER A 145 5.38 1.86 -8.74
N ILE A 146 4.35 2.61 -8.33
CA ILE A 146 4.45 3.52 -7.19
C ILE A 146 4.72 2.73 -5.91
N THR A 147 3.96 1.67 -5.64
CA THR A 147 4.16 0.83 -4.45
C THR A 147 5.53 0.14 -4.46
N MET A 148 5.97 -0.38 -5.61
CA MET A 148 7.27 -1.03 -5.74
C MET A 148 8.43 -0.05 -5.51
N LEU A 149 8.37 1.15 -6.10
CA LEU A 149 9.39 2.18 -5.91
C LEU A 149 9.44 2.67 -4.46
N ALA A 150 8.29 2.88 -3.83
CA ALA A 150 8.22 3.26 -2.42
C ALA A 150 8.80 2.18 -1.52
N GLY A 151 8.45 0.91 -1.73
CA GLY A 151 9.01 -0.24 -1.01
C GLY A 151 10.53 -0.37 -1.19
N LEU A 152 11.05 -0.18 -2.41
CA LEU A 152 12.49 -0.18 -2.67
C LEU A 152 13.20 0.97 -1.97
N ALA A 153 12.62 2.18 -1.95
CA ALA A 153 13.19 3.32 -1.22
C ALA A 153 13.27 3.04 0.28
N ARG A 154 12.23 2.42 0.85
CA ARG A 154 12.20 1.99 2.26
C ARG A 154 13.25 0.92 2.55
N LEU A 155 13.37 -0.08 1.68
CA LEU A 155 14.39 -1.13 1.81
C LEU A 155 15.80 -0.53 1.77
N CYS A 156 16.09 0.36 0.82
CA CYS A 156 17.37 1.08 0.74
C CYS A 156 17.65 1.90 2.01
N PHE A 157 16.65 2.61 2.53
CA PHE A 157 16.77 3.37 3.77
C PHE A 157 17.10 2.48 4.98
N LEU A 158 16.39 1.35 5.12
CA LEU A 158 16.59 0.38 6.20
C LEU A 158 17.96 -0.29 6.14
N MET A 159 18.46 -0.57 4.93
CA MET A 159 19.82 -1.07 4.70
C MET A 159 20.90 0.00 4.91
N GLY A 160 20.52 1.26 5.16
CA GLY A 160 21.46 2.36 5.40
C GLY A 160 22.11 2.89 4.12
N VAL A 161 21.56 2.61 2.95
CA VAL A 161 22.07 3.13 1.67
C VAL A 161 21.98 4.64 1.68
N GLY A 162 23.08 5.34 1.38
CA GLY A 162 23.13 6.81 1.34
C GLY A 162 23.39 7.50 2.69
N PHE A 163 23.53 6.75 3.79
CA PHE A 163 24.03 7.32 5.06
C PHE A 163 25.55 7.51 4.98
N GLY A 164 26.04 8.68 5.39
CA GLY A 164 27.47 8.97 5.40
C GLY A 164 28.24 8.05 6.34
N GLN A 165 29.45 7.62 5.95
CA GLN A 165 30.39 7.00 6.89
C GLN A 165 30.83 8.07 7.87
N GLU A 166 30.61 7.86 9.18
CA GLU A 166 31.24 8.68 10.20
C GLU A 166 32.75 8.62 9.98
N ARG A 167 33.35 9.75 9.57
CA ARG A 167 34.80 9.91 9.57
C ARG A 167 35.24 9.67 11.00
N ARG A 168 35.77 8.47 11.27
CA ARG A 168 36.47 8.15 12.50
C ARG A 168 37.60 9.18 12.61
N SER A 169 37.39 10.20 13.43
CA SER A 169 38.40 11.22 13.69
C SER A 169 39.64 10.50 14.20
N LYS A 170 40.67 10.40 13.35
CA LYS A 170 42.02 10.09 13.80
C LYS A 170 42.43 11.30 14.62
N ARG A 171 42.25 11.22 15.95
CA ARG A 171 43.04 12.01 16.88
C ARG A 171 44.50 11.59 16.66
N ALA A 172 45.26 12.48 16.05
CA ALA A 172 46.71 12.53 16.12
C ALA A 172 47.06 13.69 17.07
#